data_AF-A0A1R4I7X1-F1
#
_entry.id   AF-A0A1R4I7X1-F1
#
_cell.length_a   1.000
_cell.length_b   1.000
_cell.length_c   1.000
_cell.angle_alpha   90.00
_cell.angle_beta   90.00
_cell.angle_gamma   90.00
#
_symmetry.space_group_name_H-M   'P 1'
#
loop_
_entity.id
_entity.type
_entity.pdbx_description
1 polymer ?
#
loop_
_entity_poly.entity_id
_entity_poly.type
_entity_poly.pdbx_seq_one_letter_code
_entity_poly.pdbx_strand_id
1 'polypeptide(L)'
;MEPVVDTEHTSQNSLDWAGTYETTLPCADCPGIKSIITLNSDETFAISNEYLERNTINKDNGKFMWHDNGSIVHLRADETNVQLKVGENKLIQLDADGNVIDGELADMYIYEKQ
;
A
#
# COMPACT_ATOMS: atom_id res chain seq x y z
N MET A 1 -39.54 6.40 -9.23
CA MET A 1 -38.36 7.27 -9.16
C MET A 1 -37.19 6.35 -8.90
N GLU A 2 -36.39 6.17 -9.94
CA GLU A 2 -35.22 5.30 -9.97
C GLU A 2 -34.12 5.87 -9.07
N PRO A 3 -33.37 5.04 -8.31
CA PRO A 3 -32.24 5.53 -7.53
C PRO A 3 -31.11 5.91 -8.49
N VAL A 4 -30.73 7.18 -8.50
CA VAL A 4 -29.46 7.63 -9.08
C VAL A 4 -28.36 7.17 -8.13
N VAL A 5 -27.89 5.94 -8.33
CA VAL A 5 -26.58 5.53 -7.83
C VAL A 5 -25.59 6.22 -8.75
N ASP A 6 -25.08 7.37 -8.32
CA ASP A 6 -23.82 7.91 -8.79
C ASP A 6 -22.82 6.77 -8.68
N THR A 7 -22.56 6.14 -9.82
CA THR A 7 -21.66 5.02 -9.98
C THR A 7 -20.27 5.63 -10.04
N GLU A 8 -19.82 6.13 -8.90
CA GLU A 8 -18.40 6.44 -8.70
C GLU A 8 -17.67 5.09 -8.60
N HIS A 9 -17.25 4.58 -9.75
CA HIS A 9 -16.34 3.45 -9.86
C HIS A 9 -14.95 3.90 -9.39
N THR A 10 -14.76 4.00 -8.07
CA THR A 10 -13.45 4.28 -7.46
C THR A 10 -12.68 2.97 -7.24
N SER A 11 -11.36 3.03 -7.09
CA SER A 11 -10.59 1.81 -6.75
C SER A 11 -11.14 1.15 -5.49
N GLN A 12 -11.58 1.93 -4.51
CA GLN A 12 -12.21 1.45 -3.28
C GLN A 12 -13.49 0.63 -3.49
N ASN A 13 -14.34 0.97 -4.47
CA ASN A 13 -15.64 0.32 -4.67
C ASN A 13 -15.65 -0.68 -5.84
N SER A 14 -14.74 -0.49 -6.80
CA SER A 14 -14.71 -1.25 -8.05
C SER A 14 -13.63 -2.33 -8.12
N LEU A 15 -12.61 -2.28 -7.24
CA LEU A 15 -11.52 -3.26 -7.24
C LEU A 15 -11.58 -4.15 -6.00
N ASP A 16 -11.20 -5.41 -6.17
CA ASP A 16 -10.87 -6.32 -5.07
C ASP A 16 -9.49 -5.95 -4.48
N TRP A 17 -9.39 -4.77 -3.87
CA TRP A 17 -8.16 -4.26 -3.26
C TRP A 17 -7.86 -4.90 -1.90
N ALA A 18 -8.84 -5.55 -1.27
CA ALA A 18 -8.56 -6.29 -0.05
C ALA A 18 -7.72 -7.53 -0.37
N GLY A 19 -6.64 -7.72 0.37
CA GLY A 19 -5.69 -8.80 0.13
C GLY A 19 -4.31 -8.52 0.69
N THR A 20 -3.40 -9.46 0.42
CA THR A 20 -2.00 -9.36 0.82
C THR A 20 -1.17 -9.00 -0.40
N TYR A 21 -0.31 -8.01 -0.22
CA TYR A 21 0.58 -7.46 -1.21
C TYR A 21 2.00 -7.63 -0.71
N GLU A 22 2.91 -8.02 -1.58
CA GLU A 22 4.31 -8.11 -1.23
C GLU A 22 5.21 -7.39 -2.23
N THR A 23 6.32 -6.89 -1.72
CA THR A 23 7.41 -6.36 -2.54
C THR A 23 8.74 -6.58 -1.85
N THR A 24 9.82 -6.41 -2.61
CA THR A 24 11.18 -6.40 -2.07
C THR A 24 11.77 -5.03 -2.35
N LEU A 25 11.78 -4.19 -1.32
CA LEU A 25 12.32 -2.84 -1.42
C LEU A 25 13.85 -2.90 -1.58
N PRO A 26 14.43 -2.05 -2.44
CA PRO A 26 15.86 -1.93 -2.60
C PRO A 26 16.44 -1.36 -1.31
N CYS A 27 17.55 -1.92 -0.87
CA CYS A 27 18.32 -1.35 0.22
C CYS A 27 19.71 -1.01 -0.30
N ALA A 28 20.16 0.22 -0.08
CA ALA A 28 21.43 0.72 -0.62
C ALA A 28 22.64 -0.14 -0.17
N ASP A 29 22.57 -0.71 1.03
CA ASP A 29 23.64 -1.49 1.66
C ASP A 29 23.20 -2.90 2.10
N CYS A 30 21.95 -3.30 1.85
CA CYS A 30 21.43 -4.61 2.28
C CYS A 30 20.88 -5.42 1.08
N PRO A 31 20.77 -6.76 1.18
CA PRO A 31 20.17 -7.61 0.15
C PRO A 31 18.72 -7.26 -0.23
N GLY A 32 18.01 -6.49 0.60
CA GLY A 32 16.65 -6.03 0.37
C GLY A 32 15.82 -6.03 1.64
N ILE A 33 14.67 -5.38 1.60
CA ILE A 33 13.69 -5.38 2.68
C ILE A 33 12.41 -5.99 2.12
N LYS A 34 12.04 -7.18 2.60
CA LYS A 34 10.77 -7.80 2.19
C LYS A 34 9.65 -7.09 2.92
N SER A 35 8.82 -6.36 2.19
CA SER A 35 7.70 -5.59 2.72
C SER A 35 6.40 -6.27 2.31
N ILE A 36 5.58 -6.63 3.29
CA ILE A 36 4.30 -7.32 3.11
C ILE A 36 3.22 -6.44 3.71
N ILE A 37 2.22 -6.08 2.91
CA ILE A 37 1.09 -5.24 3.31
C ILE A 37 -0.19 -6.02 3.10
N THR A 38 -0.95 -6.21 4.16
CA THR A 38 -2.30 -6.77 4.11
C THR A 38 -3.31 -5.65 4.32
N LEU A 39 -4.18 -5.44 3.34
CA LEU A 39 -5.32 -4.53 3.42
C LEU A 39 -6.59 -5.32 3.67
N ASN A 40 -7.33 -4.95 4.71
CA ASN A 40 -8.61 -5.57 5.05
C ASN A 40 -9.78 -4.67 4.65
N SER A 41 -10.91 -5.29 4.30
CA SER A 41 -12.16 -4.59 3.96
C SER A 41 -12.73 -3.72 5.09
N ASP A 42 -12.30 -3.94 6.34
CA ASP A 42 -12.68 -3.14 7.53
C ASP A 42 -11.81 -1.87 7.69
N GLU A 43 -11.12 -1.42 6.64
CA GLU A 43 -10.27 -0.21 6.68
C GLU A 43 -9.07 -0.34 7.64
N THR A 44 -8.66 -1.59 7.92
CA THR A 44 -7.49 -1.92 8.73
C THR A 44 -6.38 -2.48 7.86
N PHE A 45 -5.13 -2.14 8.18
CA PHE A 45 -3.95 -2.66 7.49
C PHE A 45 -3.01 -3.37 8.47
N ALA A 46 -2.22 -4.29 7.95
CA ALA A 46 -1.06 -4.85 8.61
C ALA A 46 0.13 -4.76 7.66
N ILE A 47 1.24 -4.19 8.11
CA ILE A 47 2.50 -4.12 7.38
C ILE A 47 3.56 -4.93 8.12
N SER A 48 4.39 -5.65 7.37
CA SER A 48 5.53 -6.40 7.89
C SER A 48 6.75 -6.13 7.02
N ASN A 49 7.77 -5.52 7.61
CA ASN A 49 9.04 -5.21 6.96
C ASN A 49 10.11 -6.12 7.54
N GLU A 50 10.53 -7.11 6.76
CA GLU A 50 11.60 -8.04 7.09
C GLU A 50 12.92 -7.57 6.47
N TYR A 51 13.86 -7.19 7.32
CA TYR A 51 15.21 -6.79 6.94
C TYR A 51 16.06 -8.04 6.74
N LEU A 52 16.35 -8.39 5.49
CA LEU A 52 17.10 -9.61 5.15
C LEU A 52 18.53 -9.62 5.69
N GLU A 53 19.16 -8.44 5.86
CA GLU A 53 20.51 -8.33 6.45
C GLU A 53 20.53 -8.65 7.95
N ARG A 54 19.53 -8.15 8.69
CA ARG A 54 19.54 -8.14 10.17
C ARG A 54 18.63 -9.20 10.76
N ASN A 55 17.98 -9.98 9.90
CA ASN A 55 16.97 -10.98 10.24
C ASN A 55 15.94 -10.46 11.26
N THR A 56 15.62 -9.17 11.14
CA THR A 56 14.73 -8.43 12.04
C THR A 56 13.44 -8.16 11.26
N ILE A 57 12.30 -8.44 11.90
CA ILE A 57 10.99 -8.20 11.31
C ILE A 57 10.31 -7.10 12.12
N ASN A 58 10.09 -5.95 11.50
CA ASN A 58 9.22 -4.91 12.06
C ASN A 58 7.80 -5.15 11.55
N LYS A 59 6.82 -5.16 12.45
CA LYS A 59 5.41 -5.36 12.12
C LYS A 59 4.61 -4.23 12.73
N ASP A 60 3.73 -3.67 11.94
CA ASP A 60 2.85 -2.59 12.35
C ASP A 60 1.44 -2.86 11.81
N ASN A 61 0.43 -2.39 12.51
CA ASN A 61 -0.96 -2.55 12.11
C ASN A 61 -1.76 -1.38 12.64
N GLY A 62 -2.76 -0.98 11.87
CA GLY A 62 -3.56 0.17 12.22
C GLY A 62 -4.73 0.34 11.28
N LYS A 63 -5.25 1.56 11.22
CA LYS A 63 -6.29 1.95 10.29
C LYS A 63 -5.69 2.75 9.16
N PHE A 64 -6.21 2.56 7.96
CA PHE A 64 -5.86 3.38 6.82
C PHE A 64 -7.05 4.24 6.40
N MET A 65 -6.76 5.36 5.77
CA MET A 65 -7.78 6.30 5.28
C MET A 65 -7.70 6.40 3.76
N TRP A 66 -8.85 6.48 3.11
CA TRP A 66 -8.90 6.70 1.68
C TRP A 66 -8.79 8.19 1.34
N HIS A 67 -7.95 8.49 0.36
CA HIS A 67 -7.71 9.79 -0.23
C HIS A 67 -7.89 9.68 -1.76
N ASP A 68 -7.89 10.84 -2.43
CA ASP A 68 -8.00 10.93 -3.89
C ASP A 68 -9.22 10.18 -4.44
N ASN A 69 -10.38 10.44 -3.80
CA ASN A 69 -11.66 9.84 -4.14
C ASN A 69 -11.62 8.29 -4.15
N GLY A 70 -10.96 7.66 -3.17
CA GLY A 70 -10.88 6.21 -3.08
C GLY A 70 -9.82 5.58 -3.99
N SER A 71 -8.82 6.35 -4.43
CA SER A 71 -7.69 5.85 -5.26
C SER A 71 -6.38 5.70 -4.47
N ILE A 72 -6.24 6.40 -3.35
CA ILE A 72 -5.04 6.38 -2.50
C ILE A 72 -5.45 5.93 -1.09
N VAL A 73 -4.65 5.05 -0.48
CA VAL A 73 -4.77 4.65 0.92
C VAL A 73 -3.61 5.22 1.72
N HIS A 74 -3.92 5.89 2.81
CA HIS A 74 -2.95 6.43 3.75
C HIS A 74 -2.89 5.54 4.98
N LEU A 75 -1.83 4.73 5.07
CA LEU A 75 -1.56 3.83 6.19
C LEU A 75 -0.90 4.64 7.30
N ARG A 76 -1.59 4.77 8.43
CA ARG A 76 -1.10 5.47 9.60
C ARG A 76 -1.20 4.60 10.84
N ALA A 77 -0.06 4.34 11.46
CA ALA A 77 0.05 3.66 12.74
C ALA A 77 1.15 4.33 13.59
N ASP A 78 1.61 3.65 14.64
CA ASP A 78 2.58 4.21 15.59
C ASP A 78 3.95 4.44 14.95
N GLU A 79 4.45 3.49 14.14
CA GLU A 79 5.73 3.61 13.44
C GLU A 79 5.58 3.76 11.92
N THR A 80 4.35 3.58 11.41
CA THR A 80 4.05 3.59 9.97
C THR A 80 3.30 4.84 9.55
N ASN A 81 3.82 5.55 8.54
CA ASN A 81 3.14 6.65 7.89
C ASN A 81 3.45 6.63 6.39
N VAL A 82 2.66 5.89 5.61
CA VAL A 82 2.90 5.69 4.17
C VAL A 82 1.62 5.88 3.36
N GLN A 83 1.75 6.52 2.20
CA GLN A 83 0.65 6.68 1.25
C GLN A 83 0.86 5.69 0.11
N LEU A 84 -0.18 4.94 -0.27
CA LEU A 84 -0.12 3.96 -1.35
C LEU A 84 -1.26 4.22 -2.32
N LYS A 85 -0.97 4.27 -3.61
CA LYS A 85 -1.99 4.32 -4.65
C LYS A 85 -2.47 2.90 -4.97
N VAL A 86 -3.78 2.70 -4.89
CA VAL A 86 -4.43 1.41 -5.15
C VAL A 86 -4.69 1.26 -6.63
N GLY A 87 -4.03 0.30 -7.25
CA GLY A 87 -4.24 -0.11 -8.64
C GLY A 87 -4.85 -1.50 -8.74
N GLU A 88 -5.11 -1.93 -9.98
CA GLU A 88 -5.55 -3.29 -10.27
C GLU A 88 -4.48 -4.31 -9.84
N ASN A 89 -4.76 -5.10 -8.80
CA ASN A 89 -3.86 -6.13 -8.25
C ASN A 89 -2.48 -5.64 -7.78
N LYS A 90 -2.32 -4.33 -7.54
CA LYS A 90 -1.06 -3.76 -7.05
C LYS A 90 -1.27 -2.50 -6.22
N LEU A 91 -0.30 -2.21 -5.35
CA LEU A 91 -0.21 -0.95 -4.61
C LEU A 91 1.08 -0.25 -5.03
N ILE A 92 1.02 1.06 -5.27
CA ILE A 92 2.21 1.85 -5.63
C ILE A 92 2.49 2.79 -4.46
N GLN A 93 3.64 2.65 -3.83
CA GLN A 93 4.00 3.56 -2.75
C GLN A 93 4.28 4.96 -3.29
N LEU A 94 3.71 5.94 -2.61
CA LEU A 94 3.86 7.35 -2.87
C LEU A 94 4.85 7.96 -1.87
N ASP A 95 5.43 9.08 -2.25
CA ASP A 95 6.30 9.88 -1.40
C ASP A 95 5.49 10.64 -0.31
N ALA A 96 6.19 11.36 0.56
CA ALA A 96 5.56 12.17 1.61
C ALA A 96 4.65 13.28 1.04
N ASP A 97 4.95 13.82 -0.14
CA ASP A 97 4.11 14.77 -0.88
C ASP A 97 2.95 14.08 -1.64
N GLY A 98 2.88 12.74 -1.63
CA GLY A 98 1.83 11.97 -2.31
C GLY A 98 2.07 11.79 -3.81
N ASN A 99 3.29 12.02 -4.30
CA ASN A 99 3.65 11.74 -5.68
C ASN A 99 4.14 10.30 -5.83
N VAL A 100 3.99 9.73 -7.03
CA VAL A 100 4.62 8.45 -7.35
C VAL A 100 6.14 8.61 -7.24
N ILE A 101 6.78 7.64 -6.58
CA ILE A 101 8.23 7.60 -6.51
C ILE A 101 8.73 7.39 -7.95
N ASP A 102 9.51 8.33 -8.46
CA ASP A 102 10.07 8.31 -9.81
C ASP A 102 11.56 7.94 -9.79
N GLY A 103 12.07 7.43 -10.92
CA GLY A 103 13.47 7.02 -11.08
C GLY A 103 13.65 5.50 -11.20
N GLU A 104 14.90 5.03 -11.20
CA GLU A 104 15.25 3.62 -11.42
C GLU A 104 14.71 2.66 -10.35
N LEU A 105 14.30 3.19 -9.20
CA LEU A 105 13.76 2.40 -8.08
C LEU A 105 12.23 2.40 -8.03
N ALA A 106 11.55 3.18 -8.88
CA ALA A 106 10.10 3.35 -8.87
C ALA A 106 9.34 2.02 -8.89
N ASP A 107 9.72 1.11 -9.80
CA ASP A 107 9.12 -0.21 -9.94
C ASP A 107 9.31 -1.08 -8.68
N MET A 108 10.36 -0.84 -7.91
CA MET A 108 10.62 -1.59 -6.68
C MET A 108 9.75 -1.15 -5.50
N TYR A 109 9.07 -0.01 -5.62
CA TYR A 109 8.07 0.49 -4.66
C TYR A 109 6.63 0.07 -5.04
N ILE A 110 6.51 -0.88 -5.98
CA ILE A 110 5.24 -1.50 -6.36
C ILE A 110 5.08 -2.79 -5.57
N TYR A 111 3.95 -2.92 -4.88
CA TYR A 111 3.56 -4.11 -4.17
C TYR A 111 2.57 -4.88 -5.02
N GLU A 112 2.92 -6.11 -5.37
CA GLU A 112 2.07 -6.98 -6.16
C GLU A 112 1.19 -7.81 -5.24
N LYS A 113 -0.08 -7.96 -5.61
CA LYS A 113 -1.01 -8.81 -4.88
C LYS A 113 -0.59 -10.27 -5.05
N GLN A 114 -0.54 -11.02 -3.95
CA GLN A 114 -0.34 -12.47 -3.93
C GLN A 114 -1.63 -13.22 -4.27
#